data_AF-A0A934XDN0-F1
#
_entry.id   AF-A0A934XDN0-F1
#
_cell.length_a   1.000
_cell.length_b   1.000
_cell.length_c   1.000
_cell.angle_alpha   90.00
_cell.angle_beta   90.00
_cell.angle_gamma   90.00
#
_symmetry.space_group_name_H-M   'P 1'
#
loop_
_entity.id
_entity.type
_entity.pdbx_description
1 polymer ?
#
loop_
_entity_poly.entity_id
_entity_poly.type
_entity_poly.pdbx_seq_one_letter_code
_entity_poly.pdbx_strand_id
1 'polypeptide(L)'
;MAMDLTIGKAIHNENSNKFLVRSGFCDELMEAIPNAPKKSKFPFWESRKKAPCLVDLEWMTLPLTATGLLPTVTFKRLGYQMPAGDAQRTWFPELIDLLRRNWNPSMSMLQLIELRNQLDGMLQTIRTEHSILPPLMTCSHCGIKSRAARPKVSVRAMIFALSRFRIASLDEVHALEKLWDRYRRDEHLDLYGDIEVDSR
;
A
#
# COMPACT_ATOMS: atom_id res chain seq x y z
N MET A 1 -58.75 3.00 -25.10
CA MET A 1 -59.08 1.57 -24.93
C MET A 1 -57.79 0.89 -24.51
N ALA A 2 -57.59 0.19 -23.39
CA ALA A 2 -58.30 -0.06 -22.14
C ALA A 2 -57.16 -0.42 -21.15
N MET A 3 -57.09 0.23 -19.98
CA MET A 3 -57.40 -0.32 -18.66
C MET A 3 -56.25 -1.03 -17.93
N ASP A 4 -55.83 -0.38 -16.83
CA ASP A 4 -55.23 -0.97 -15.64
C ASP A 4 -55.93 -2.26 -15.19
N LEU A 5 -55.18 -3.14 -14.53
CA LEU A 5 -55.59 -3.74 -13.25
C LEU A 5 -54.39 -4.29 -12.47
N THR A 6 -54.41 -3.95 -11.19
CA THR A 6 -53.40 -4.13 -10.15
C THR A 6 -53.63 -5.44 -9.36
N ILE A 7 -52.67 -5.75 -8.47
CA ILE A 7 -52.74 -6.57 -7.22
C ILE A 7 -52.17 -8.01 -7.38
N GLY A 8 -51.25 -8.50 -6.53
CA GLY A 8 -50.97 -8.09 -5.15
C GLY A 8 -49.67 -8.59 -4.51
N LYS A 9 -49.48 -8.03 -3.31
CA LYS A 9 -48.40 -8.13 -2.32
C LYS A 9 -48.03 -9.56 -1.89
N ALA A 10 -46.77 -9.74 -1.54
CA ALA A 10 -46.39 -10.44 -0.32
C ALA A 10 -45.31 -9.61 0.41
N ILE A 11 -45.72 -9.04 1.55
CA ILE A 11 -44.85 -8.41 2.55
C ILE A 11 -44.58 -9.51 3.59
N HIS A 12 -43.33 -9.80 3.87
CA HIS A 12 -42.94 -10.23 5.20
C HIS A 12 -41.62 -9.55 5.58
N ASN A 13 -41.76 -8.64 6.53
CA ASN A 13 -40.72 -7.96 7.29
C ASN A 13 -40.62 -8.72 8.61
N GLU A 14 -39.41 -9.07 9.05
CA GLU A 14 -39.13 -9.16 10.48
C GLU A 14 -37.63 -9.04 10.77
N ASN A 15 -37.32 -7.98 11.52
CA ASN A 15 -36.22 -7.79 12.47
C ASN A 15 -34.77 -7.79 11.96
N SER A 16 -34.19 -6.62 11.72
CA SER A 16 -33.60 -5.71 12.74
C SER A 16 -32.28 -6.20 13.33
N ASN A 17 -31.17 -5.66 12.83
CA ASN A 17 -30.18 -5.08 13.74
C ASN A 17 -29.49 -3.88 13.08
N LYS A 18 -29.84 -2.69 13.58
CA LYS A 18 -29.25 -1.41 13.21
C LYS A 18 -27.90 -1.28 13.91
N PHE A 19 -26.83 -1.03 13.17
CA PHE A 19 -25.70 -0.27 13.71
C PHE A 19 -25.25 0.77 12.70
N LEU A 20 -25.82 1.96 12.86
CA LEU A 20 -25.32 3.21 12.31
C LEU A 20 -24.12 3.61 13.16
N VAL A 21 -22.89 3.47 12.67
CA VAL A 21 -21.73 4.17 13.26
C VAL A 21 -21.45 5.38 12.39
N ARG A 22 -22.10 6.47 12.80
CA ARG A 22 -21.83 7.83 12.34
C ARG A 22 -20.60 8.31 13.12
N SER A 23 -19.40 8.08 12.60
CA SER A 23 -18.20 8.71 13.14
C SER A 23 -18.19 10.17 12.68
N GLY A 24 -18.76 11.05 13.50
CA GLY A 24 -18.44 12.47 13.47
C GLY A 24 -16.97 12.62 13.85
N PHE A 25 -16.17 13.13 12.92
CA PHE A 25 -14.83 13.60 13.23
C PHE A 25 -14.94 15.12 13.34
N CYS A 26 -14.63 15.65 14.52
CA CYS A 26 -14.78 17.05 14.87
C CYS A 26 -13.98 17.96 13.93
N ASP A 27 -14.70 18.73 13.15
CA ASP A 27 -14.27 20.08 12.81
C ASP A 27 -14.50 20.98 14.03
N GLU A 28 -13.63 21.99 14.17
CA GLU A 28 -13.75 23.18 15.03
C GLU A 28 -12.83 23.25 16.27
N LEU A 29 -12.14 24.41 16.35
CA LEU A 29 -11.20 24.93 17.37
C LEU A 29 -9.72 24.50 17.26
N MET A 30 -8.94 25.29 16.53
CA MET A 30 -7.91 26.16 17.13
C MET A 30 -7.40 27.19 16.11
N GLU A 31 -7.81 28.44 16.28
CA GLU A 31 -7.27 29.61 15.59
C GLU A 31 -6.24 30.32 16.50
N ALA A 32 -5.07 30.60 15.91
CA ALA A 32 -4.05 31.61 16.24
C ALA A 32 -3.42 31.72 17.66
N ILE A 33 -2.10 31.51 17.73
CA ILE A 33 -1.17 32.30 18.56
C ILE A 33 -0.03 32.81 17.66
N PRO A 34 0.26 34.13 17.61
CA PRO A 34 1.32 34.69 16.78
C PRO A 34 2.69 34.73 17.50
N ASN A 35 3.75 34.53 16.71
CA ASN A 35 5.16 34.88 16.96
C ASN A 35 5.88 34.33 18.22
N ALA A 36 6.74 33.33 18.01
CA ALA A 36 8.02 33.21 18.72
C ALA A 36 9.09 32.49 17.85
N PRO A 37 10.38 32.88 17.90
CA PRO A 37 11.37 32.49 16.91
C PRO A 37 12.27 31.30 17.30
N LYS A 38 12.70 30.58 16.24
CA LYS A 38 13.91 29.76 16.02
C LYS A 38 14.62 29.18 17.26
N LYS A 39 14.56 27.85 17.42
CA LYS A 39 15.71 27.04 17.86
C LYS A 39 15.82 25.75 17.05
N SER A 40 16.93 25.68 16.32
CA SER A 40 17.54 24.47 15.81
C SER A 40 17.73 23.43 16.91
N LYS A 41 17.30 22.20 16.63
CA LYS A 41 17.86 20.97 17.21
C LYS A 41 17.47 19.82 16.29
N PHE A 42 18.32 19.55 15.30
CA PHE A 42 18.47 18.19 14.80
C PHE A 42 18.77 17.29 15.99
N PRO A 43 18.21 16.07 16.03
CA PRO A 43 19.17 14.97 16.15
C PRO A 43 18.73 13.69 15.43
N PHE A 44 19.74 12.82 15.28
CA PHE A 44 19.60 11.40 15.54
C PHE A 44 19.29 10.46 14.36
N TRP A 45 20.10 10.53 13.30
CA TRP A 45 20.33 9.34 12.46
C TRP A 45 21.83 9.20 12.16
N GLU A 46 22.61 8.88 13.18
CA GLU A 46 23.99 8.47 12.96
C GLU A 46 24.27 7.27 13.85
N SER A 47 24.09 6.07 13.27
CA SER A 47 24.77 4.82 13.67
C SER A 47 24.16 3.62 12.95
N ARG A 48 24.74 3.25 11.80
CA ARG A 48 25.06 1.85 11.50
C ARG A 48 26.04 1.79 10.33
N LYS A 49 27.32 2.05 10.65
CA LYS A 49 28.42 1.45 9.91
C LYS A 49 28.41 -0.05 10.27
N LYS A 50 28.11 -0.90 9.31
CA LYS A 50 28.58 -2.29 9.32
C LYS A 50 29.02 -2.64 7.90
N ALA A 51 30.31 -2.93 7.80
CA ALA A 51 31.00 -3.31 6.57
C ALA A 51 30.35 -4.54 5.92
N PRO A 52 30.51 -4.73 4.60
CA PRO A 52 30.18 -5.98 3.94
C PRO A 52 31.10 -7.10 4.45
N CYS A 53 30.48 -8.20 4.85
CA CYS A 53 31.17 -9.46 5.10
C CYS A 53 31.78 -9.92 3.77
N LEU A 54 33.10 -9.92 3.72
CA LEU A 54 33.91 -10.61 2.72
C LEU A 54 33.50 -12.09 2.77
N VAL A 55 32.96 -12.63 1.68
CA VAL A 55 32.77 -14.08 1.56
C VAL A 55 34.07 -14.61 0.98
N ASP A 56 34.88 -15.19 1.86
CA ASP A 56 36.08 -15.93 1.48
C ASP A 56 35.68 -17.14 0.64
N LEU A 57 36.17 -17.16 -0.60
CA LEU A 57 36.21 -18.31 -1.48
C LEU A 57 37.45 -19.14 -1.09
N GLU A 58 37.28 -20.07 -0.15
CA GLU A 58 38.29 -21.10 0.14
C GLU A 58 37.77 -22.50 -0.22
N TRP A 59 38.35 -23.01 -1.31
CA TRP A 59 38.62 -24.39 -1.74
C TRP A 59 37.74 -25.56 -1.26
N MET A 60 37.16 -26.22 -2.27
CA MET A 60 36.71 -27.61 -2.21
C MET A 60 37.92 -28.57 -2.22
N THR A 61 38.02 -29.44 -1.21
CA THR A 61 38.61 -30.77 -1.37
C THR A 61 37.61 -31.81 -0.87
N LEU A 62 37.05 -32.58 -1.80
CA LEU A 62 36.25 -33.76 -1.54
C LEU A 62 37.17 -34.97 -1.39
N PRO A 63 37.04 -35.81 -0.35
CA PRO A 63 37.40 -37.20 -0.44
C PRO A 63 36.18 -38.02 -0.88
N LEU A 64 36.36 -38.73 -2.00
CA LEU A 64 35.50 -39.82 -2.45
C LEU A 64 35.65 -40.99 -1.47
N THR A 65 34.61 -41.31 -0.71
CA THR A 65 34.38 -42.69 -0.25
C THR A 65 32.93 -43.09 -0.45
N ALA A 66 32.78 -44.17 -1.20
CA ALA A 66 31.55 -44.90 -1.41
C ALA A 66 31.02 -45.46 -0.08
N THR A 67 29.72 -45.39 0.15
CA THR A 67 28.87 -46.51 0.55
C THR A 67 27.42 -46.07 0.36
N GLY A 68 26.66 -46.84 -0.42
CA GLY A 68 25.28 -46.55 -0.74
C GLY A 68 24.38 -46.63 0.48
N LEU A 69 23.79 -45.49 0.83
CA LEU A 69 22.48 -45.38 1.45
C LEU A 69 21.82 -44.19 0.75
N LEU A 70 20.72 -44.45 0.05
CA LEU A 70 19.90 -43.37 -0.51
C LEU A 70 19.52 -42.46 0.66
N PRO A 71 19.95 -41.18 0.66
CA PRO A 71 19.40 -40.25 1.62
C PRO A 71 17.92 -40.18 1.28
N THR A 72 17.05 -40.59 2.21
CA THR A 72 15.68 -40.12 2.20
C THR A 72 15.78 -38.60 2.15
N VAL A 73 15.54 -38.05 0.96
CA VAL A 73 15.38 -36.62 0.74
C VAL A 73 14.15 -36.26 1.55
N THR A 74 14.38 -35.95 2.83
CA THR A 74 13.43 -35.22 3.62
C THR A 74 13.33 -33.89 2.90
N PHE A 75 12.27 -33.75 2.11
CA PHE A 75 11.82 -32.47 1.61
C PHE A 75 11.47 -31.65 2.85
N LYS A 76 12.49 -31.09 3.51
CA LYS A 76 12.31 -30.01 4.46
C LYS A 76 11.60 -28.97 3.61
N ARG A 77 10.29 -28.81 3.85
CA ARG A 77 9.57 -27.62 3.47
C ARG A 77 10.44 -26.49 3.98
N LEU A 78 11.23 -25.89 3.09
CA LEU A 78 11.89 -24.62 3.33
C LEU A 78 10.71 -23.68 3.52
N GLY A 79 10.28 -23.54 4.78
CA GLY A 79 9.32 -22.54 5.16
C GLY A 79 10.01 -21.25 4.80
N TYR A 80 9.67 -20.69 3.65
CA TYR A 80 10.08 -19.35 3.27
C TYR A 80 9.56 -18.45 4.40
N GLN A 81 10.45 -18.13 5.34
CA GLN A 81 10.12 -17.27 6.44
C GLN A 81 10.15 -15.86 5.87
N MET A 82 8.96 -15.38 5.54
CA MET A 82 8.79 -14.02 5.02
C MET A 82 9.49 -13.04 5.97
N PRO A 83 10.38 -12.17 5.48
CA PRO A 83 11.05 -11.18 6.30
C PRO A 83 10.03 -10.35 7.09
N ALA A 84 10.36 -10.04 8.34
CA ALA A 84 9.48 -9.26 9.20
C ALA A 84 9.19 -7.89 8.53
N GLY A 85 7.91 -7.55 8.40
CA GLY A 85 7.47 -6.27 7.83
C GLY A 85 7.11 -6.29 6.34
N ASP A 86 7.53 -7.30 5.57
CA ASP A 86 7.22 -7.37 4.13
C ASP A 86 5.72 -7.50 3.85
N ALA A 87 4.98 -8.12 4.77
CA ALA A 87 3.53 -8.18 4.73
C ALA A 87 2.88 -6.78 4.61
N GLN A 88 3.47 -5.78 5.30
CA GLN A 88 2.98 -4.39 5.37
C GLN A 88 3.75 -3.43 4.45
N ARG A 89 4.85 -3.87 3.83
CA ARG A 89 5.70 -3.03 3.00
C ARG A 89 5.06 -2.77 1.63
N THR A 90 4.97 -1.49 1.28
CA THR A 90 4.52 -1.03 -0.04
C THR A 90 5.68 -0.50 -0.88
N TRP A 91 6.57 0.30 -0.29
CA TRP A 91 7.69 0.92 -1.02
C TRP A 91 8.93 0.02 -1.02
N PHE A 92 8.97 -0.89 -2.00
CA PHE A 92 10.16 -1.66 -2.34
C PHE A 92 11.17 -0.80 -3.13
N PRO A 93 12.48 -1.11 -3.10
CA PRO A 93 13.49 -0.33 -3.82
C PRO A 93 13.17 -0.18 -5.31
N GLU A 94 12.67 -1.24 -5.94
CA GLU A 94 12.29 -1.29 -7.35
C GLU A 94 11.17 -0.28 -7.66
N LEU A 95 10.19 -0.13 -6.75
CA LEU A 95 9.14 0.89 -6.85
C LEU A 95 9.69 2.30 -6.74
N ILE A 96 10.63 2.53 -5.84
CA ILE A 96 11.26 3.84 -5.66
C ILE A 96 12.07 4.20 -6.92
N ASP A 97 12.77 3.23 -7.51
CA ASP A 97 13.54 3.44 -8.73
C ASP A 97 12.64 3.69 -9.95
N LEU A 98 11.51 2.99 -10.07
CA LEU A 98 10.53 3.28 -11.12
C LEU A 98 9.91 4.68 -10.94
N LEU A 99 9.57 5.05 -9.70
CA LEU A 99 9.06 6.39 -9.39
C LEU A 99 10.08 7.48 -9.75
N ARG A 100 11.35 7.32 -9.37
CA ARG A 100 12.42 8.29 -9.68
C ARG A 100 12.67 8.46 -11.17
N ARG A 101 12.61 7.36 -11.94
CA ARG A 101 12.91 7.38 -13.38
C ARG A 101 11.80 8.01 -14.20
N ASN A 102 10.54 7.75 -13.83
CA ASN A 102 9.40 8.13 -14.65
C ASN A 102 8.77 9.45 -14.21
N TRP A 103 8.79 9.79 -12.92
CA TRP A 103 8.16 11.02 -12.46
C TRP A 103 8.84 12.27 -13.02
N ASN A 104 8.04 13.24 -13.45
CA ASN A 104 8.51 14.59 -13.75
C ASN A 104 7.44 15.65 -13.39
N PRO A 105 7.83 16.90 -13.09
CA PRO A 105 6.89 17.95 -12.70
C PRO A 105 5.86 18.35 -13.77
N SER A 106 6.14 18.08 -15.04
CA SER A 106 5.31 18.47 -16.18
C SER A 106 4.27 17.41 -16.57
N MET A 107 4.12 16.34 -15.79
CA MET A 107 3.15 15.29 -16.05
C MET A 107 1.71 15.80 -15.96
N SER A 108 0.88 15.41 -16.92
CA SER A 108 -0.57 15.59 -16.80
C SER A 108 -1.17 14.68 -15.72
N MET A 109 -2.39 14.97 -15.27
CA MET A 109 -3.08 14.12 -14.29
C MET A 109 -3.29 12.69 -14.81
N LEU A 110 -3.57 12.52 -16.10
CA LEU A 110 -3.67 11.20 -16.72
C LEU A 110 -2.34 10.44 -16.69
N GLN A 111 -1.22 11.11 -16.99
CA GLN A 111 0.11 10.52 -16.89
C GLN A 111 0.45 10.15 -15.44
N LEU A 112 -0.02 10.93 -14.47
CA LEU A 112 0.13 10.64 -13.05
C LEU A 112 -0.64 9.36 -12.66
N ILE A 113 -1.88 9.20 -13.13
CA ILE A 113 -2.67 7.96 -12.92
C ILE A 113 -1.99 6.77 -13.57
N GLU A 114 -1.46 6.92 -14.79
CA GLU A 114 -0.76 5.84 -15.47
C GLU A 114 0.53 5.44 -14.74
N LEU A 115 1.31 6.40 -14.22
CA LEU A 115 2.45 6.10 -13.37
C LEU A 115 2.03 5.34 -12.10
N ARG A 116 0.89 5.70 -11.49
CA ARG A 116 0.32 4.94 -10.37
C ARG A 116 0.03 3.50 -10.79
N ASN A 117 -0.60 3.29 -11.94
CA ASN A 117 -0.94 1.94 -12.45
C ASN A 117 0.31 1.08 -12.62
N GLN A 118 1.38 1.65 -13.18
CA GLN A 118 2.67 0.96 -13.33
C GLN A 118 3.29 0.58 -11.98
N LEU A 119 3.24 1.49 -11.01
CA LEU A 119 3.73 1.21 -9.65
C LEU A 119 2.92 0.13 -8.95
N ASP A 120 1.58 0.18 -9.06
CA ASP A 120 0.71 -0.85 -8.48
C ASP A 120 0.94 -2.20 -9.13
N GLY A 121 1.02 -2.25 -10.47
CA GLY A 121 1.35 -3.47 -11.22
C GLY A 121 2.66 -4.09 -10.76
N MET A 122 3.72 -3.29 -10.63
CA MET A 122 5.01 -3.78 -10.14
C MET A 122 4.96 -4.23 -8.68
N LEU A 123 4.20 -3.55 -7.81
CA LEU A 123 3.96 -4.00 -6.45
C LEU A 123 3.30 -5.39 -6.44
N GLN A 124 2.31 -5.60 -7.31
CA GLN A 124 1.64 -6.90 -7.42
C GLN A 124 2.58 -8.00 -7.91
N THR A 125 3.46 -7.69 -8.86
CA THR A 125 4.49 -8.60 -9.36
C THR A 125 5.45 -9.01 -8.23
N ILE A 126 6.08 -8.05 -7.54
CA ILE A 126 7.02 -8.31 -6.44
C ILE A 126 6.37 -9.19 -5.37
N ARG A 127 5.15 -8.85 -4.96
CA ARG A 127 4.45 -9.60 -3.91
C ARG A 127 4.11 -11.02 -4.35
N THR A 128 3.81 -11.23 -5.63
CA THR A 128 3.50 -12.56 -6.17
C THR A 128 4.78 -13.39 -6.29
N GLU A 129 5.85 -12.84 -6.86
CA GLU A 129 7.13 -13.51 -7.03
C GLU A 129 7.77 -13.88 -5.70
N HIS A 130 7.72 -12.98 -4.71
CA HIS A 130 8.27 -13.21 -3.38
C HIS A 130 7.31 -13.96 -2.45
N SER A 131 6.14 -14.41 -2.95
CA SER A 131 5.12 -15.10 -2.14
C SER A 131 4.73 -14.33 -0.86
N ILE A 132 4.68 -12.98 -0.94
CA ILE A 132 4.39 -12.10 0.19
C ILE A 132 2.88 -12.04 0.41
N LEU A 133 2.43 -12.65 1.50
CA LEU A 133 1.02 -12.69 1.85
C LEU A 133 0.63 -11.45 2.70
N PRO A 134 -0.59 -10.91 2.52
CA PRO A 134 -1.11 -9.88 3.41
C PRO A 134 -1.13 -10.34 4.88
N PRO A 135 -0.98 -9.42 5.84
CA PRO A 135 -0.96 -9.75 7.26
C PRO A 135 -2.28 -10.41 7.69
N LEU A 136 -2.18 -11.35 8.63
CA LEU A 136 -3.35 -11.89 9.31
C LEU A 136 -3.83 -10.87 10.33
N MET A 137 -5.08 -10.46 10.19
CA MET A 137 -5.78 -9.58 11.11
C MET A 137 -6.75 -10.42 11.93
N THR A 138 -6.88 -10.09 13.21
CA THR A 138 -7.88 -10.70 14.08
C THR A 138 -8.94 -9.66 14.38
N CYS A 139 -10.21 -9.98 14.12
CA CYS A 139 -11.31 -9.11 14.52
C CYS A 139 -11.40 -9.07 16.05
N SER A 140 -11.33 -7.88 16.65
CA SER A 140 -11.48 -7.71 18.10
C SER A 140 -12.88 -8.07 18.61
N HIS A 141 -13.90 -8.00 17.75
CA HIS A 141 -15.28 -8.26 18.12
C HIS A 141 -15.65 -9.76 18.06
N CYS A 142 -15.30 -10.46 16.98
CA CYS A 142 -15.69 -11.86 16.79
C CYS A 142 -14.53 -12.87 16.84
N GLY A 143 -13.28 -12.42 16.98
CA GLY A 143 -12.10 -13.29 17.05
C GLY A 143 -11.70 -13.97 15.73
N ILE A 144 -12.47 -13.78 14.64
CA ILE A 144 -12.17 -14.36 13.33
C ILE A 144 -10.84 -13.81 12.81
N LYS A 145 -9.99 -14.72 12.35
CA LYS A 145 -8.72 -14.39 11.67
C LYS A 145 -8.94 -14.37 10.17
N SER A 146 -8.70 -13.22 9.55
CA SER A 146 -8.76 -13.05 8.10
C SER A 146 -7.50 -12.35 7.61
N ARG A 147 -7.15 -12.53 6.34
CA ARG A 147 -6.06 -11.75 5.74
C ARG A 147 -6.57 -10.35 5.44
N ALA A 148 -5.73 -9.34 5.70
CA ALA A 148 -5.99 -7.99 5.23
C ALA A 148 -6.14 -7.96 3.70
N ALA A 149 -6.84 -6.94 3.21
CA ALA A 149 -6.82 -6.63 1.79
C ALA A 149 -5.38 -6.46 1.30
N ARG A 150 -5.13 -6.84 0.05
CA ARG A 150 -3.82 -6.67 -0.53
C ARG A 150 -3.49 -5.18 -0.62
N PRO A 151 -2.29 -4.74 -0.22
CA PRO A 151 -1.89 -3.35 -0.38
C PRO A 151 -1.98 -2.92 -1.85
N LYS A 152 -2.55 -1.73 -2.07
CA LYS A 152 -2.58 -1.03 -3.36
C LYS A 152 -1.95 0.34 -3.20
N VAL A 153 -1.38 0.87 -4.27
CA VAL A 153 -0.86 2.24 -4.31
C VAL A 153 -1.99 3.18 -4.75
N SER A 154 -2.35 4.17 -3.94
CA SER A 154 -3.25 5.26 -4.36
C SER A 154 -2.45 6.41 -5.00
N VAL A 155 -3.11 7.25 -5.79
CA VAL A 155 -2.44 8.41 -6.43
C VAL A 155 -1.89 9.35 -5.35
N ARG A 156 -2.67 9.61 -4.30
CA ARG A 156 -2.24 10.43 -3.16
C ARG A 156 -1.03 9.83 -2.43
N ALA A 157 -1.01 8.51 -2.22
CA ALA A 157 0.14 7.84 -1.59
C ALA A 157 1.42 7.98 -2.43
N MET A 158 1.30 7.90 -3.76
CA MET A 158 2.41 8.14 -4.68
C MET A 158 2.89 9.59 -4.65
N ILE A 159 1.97 10.58 -4.62
CA ILE A 159 2.32 12.01 -4.49
C ILE A 159 3.15 12.24 -3.21
N PHE A 160 2.72 11.69 -2.06
CA PHE A 160 3.48 11.82 -0.81
C PHE A 160 4.80 11.06 -0.80
N ALA A 161 4.91 9.99 -1.57
CA ALA A 161 6.18 9.27 -1.72
C ALA A 161 7.26 10.14 -2.36
N LEU A 162 6.90 11.09 -3.23
CA LEU A 162 7.85 12.02 -3.84
C LEU A 162 8.60 12.83 -2.78
N SER A 163 7.90 13.36 -1.78
CA SER A 163 8.54 14.08 -0.66
C SER A 163 9.31 13.11 0.24
N ARG A 164 8.71 11.97 0.60
CA ARG A 164 9.32 10.95 1.47
C ARG A 164 10.68 10.49 0.95
N PHE A 165 10.81 10.32 -0.36
CA PHE A 165 12.04 9.86 -1.01
C PHE A 165 12.89 11.00 -1.58
N ARG A 166 12.56 12.26 -1.27
CA ARG A 166 13.30 13.46 -1.71
C ARG A 166 13.44 13.53 -3.24
N ILE A 167 12.38 13.16 -3.95
CA ILE A 167 12.26 13.26 -5.41
C ILE A 167 11.72 14.64 -5.79
N ALA A 168 10.77 15.16 -5.01
CA ALA A 168 10.21 16.51 -5.13
C ALA A 168 10.28 17.24 -3.79
N SER A 169 10.23 18.58 -3.84
CA SER A 169 10.11 19.42 -2.66
C SER A 169 8.73 19.27 -2.01
N LEU A 170 8.61 19.68 -0.74
CA LEU A 170 7.34 19.63 -0.02
C LEU A 170 6.29 20.54 -0.67
N ASP A 171 6.70 21.71 -1.17
CA ASP A 171 5.81 22.68 -1.80
C ASP A 171 5.25 22.16 -3.13
N GLU A 172 6.09 21.52 -3.96
CA GLU A 172 5.65 20.85 -5.19
C GLU A 172 4.64 19.73 -4.89
N VAL A 173 4.89 18.94 -3.85
CA VAL A 173 4.00 17.85 -3.44
C VAL A 173 2.65 18.38 -2.97
N HIS A 174 2.62 19.46 -2.17
CA HIS A 174 1.35 20.08 -1.75
C HIS A 174 0.60 20.72 -2.92
N ALA A 175 1.29 21.34 -3.87
CA ALA A 175 0.66 21.88 -5.07
C ALA A 175 0.04 20.76 -5.91
N LEU A 176 0.78 19.65 -6.10
CA LEU A 176 0.33 18.50 -6.86
C LEU A 176 -0.85 17.78 -6.19
N GLU A 177 -0.84 17.64 -4.86
CA GLU A 177 -1.96 17.08 -4.09
C GLU A 177 -3.24 17.90 -4.30
N LYS A 178 -3.16 19.24 -4.25
CA LYS A 178 -4.31 20.12 -4.49
C LYS A 178 -4.85 20.00 -5.91
N LEU A 179 -3.97 19.86 -6.90
CA LEU A 179 -4.36 19.64 -8.29
C LEU A 179 -5.04 18.28 -8.47
N TRP A 180 -4.49 17.23 -7.86
CA TRP A 180 -5.10 15.91 -7.85
C TRP A 180 -6.49 15.91 -7.20
N ASP A 181 -6.64 16.54 -6.04
CA ASP A 181 -7.93 16.61 -5.34
C ASP A 181 -9.00 17.33 -6.16
N ARG A 182 -8.61 18.38 -6.91
CA ARG A 182 -9.50 19.06 -7.84
C ARG A 182 -9.89 18.15 -9.00
N TYR A 183 -8.89 17.62 -9.71
CA TYR A 183 -9.11 16.75 -10.86
C TYR A 183 -9.97 15.53 -10.53
N ARG A 184 -9.69 14.86 -9.40
CA ARG A 184 -10.44 13.70 -8.92
C ARG A 184 -11.92 14.01 -8.69
N ARG A 185 -12.25 15.20 -8.16
CA ARG A 185 -13.64 15.62 -7.96
C ARG A 185 -14.32 15.96 -9.28
N ASP A 186 -13.64 16.72 -10.13
CA ASP A 186 -14.20 17.19 -11.40
C ASP A 186 -14.49 16.02 -12.35
N GLU A 187 -13.65 14.98 -12.33
CA GLU A 187 -13.77 13.79 -13.19
C GLU A 187 -14.45 12.59 -12.50
N HIS A 188 -14.99 12.77 -11.28
CA HIS A 188 -15.65 11.70 -10.51
C HIS A 188 -14.82 10.41 -10.36
N LEU A 189 -13.54 10.58 -10.00
CA LEU A 189 -12.60 9.48 -9.84
C LEU A 189 -12.49 9.02 -8.38
N ASP A 190 -12.24 7.74 -8.21
CA ASP A 190 -11.95 7.14 -6.91
C ASP A 190 -10.52 7.48 -6.42
N LEU A 191 -10.09 6.88 -5.31
CA LEU A 191 -8.75 7.11 -4.73
C LEU A 191 -7.59 6.63 -5.61
N TYR A 192 -7.90 5.76 -6.57
CA TYR A 192 -6.94 5.14 -7.48
C TYR A 192 -6.91 5.93 -8.81
N GLY A 193 -7.98 6.62 -9.19
CA GLY A 193 -8.11 7.30 -10.48
C GLY A 193 -8.94 6.51 -11.48
N ASP A 194 -9.75 5.58 -10.98
CA ASP A 194 -10.76 4.85 -11.75
C ASP A 194 -12.11 5.57 -11.60
N ILE A 195 -13.00 5.50 -12.60
CA ILE A 195 -14.31 6.15 -12.55
C ILE A 195 -15.14 5.50 -11.43
N GLU A 196 -15.70 6.32 -10.53
CA GLU A 196 -16.56 5.85 -9.46
C GLU A 196 -17.90 5.37 -10.07
N VAL A 197 -18.07 4.06 -10.23
CA VAL A 197 -19.32 3.47 -10.69
C VAL A 197 -20.29 3.45 -9.51
N ASP A 198 -21.30 4.34 -9.53
CA ASP A 198 -22.36 4.43 -8.52
C ASP A 198 -23.10 3.08 -8.45
N SER A 199 -22.68 2.23 -7.50
CA SER A 199 -23.26 0.91 -7.27
C SER A 199 -24.42 1.08 -6.29
N ARG A 200 -25.54 1.63 -6.80
CA ARG A 200 -26.83 1.66 -6.11
C ARG A 200 -27.61 0.37 -6.29
#